data_AF-A0A5C7B097-F1
#
_entry.id   AF-A0A5C7B097-F1
#
_cell.length_a   1.000
_cell.length_b   1.000
_cell.length_c   1.000
_cell.angle_alpha   90.00
_cell.angle_beta   90.00
_cell.angle_gamma   90.00
#
_symmetry.space_group_name_H-M   'P 1'
#
loop_
_entity.id
_entity.type
_entity.pdbx_description
1 polymer ?
#
loop_
_entity_poly.entity_id
_entity_poly.type
_entity_poly.pdbx_seq_one_letter_code
_entity_poly.pdbx_strand_id
1 'polypeptide(L)' 'MKKVAKLIVIKCLSLTFTNCATILGGPINSHQKTKPAPGQPQRDVRVVALIADIVLFLPGTIVDFATGAIYKPH' A
#
# COMPACT_ATOMS: atom_id res chain seq x y z
N MET A 1 -23.65 -25.29 9.85
CA MET A 1 -22.17 -25.37 9.75
C MET A 1 -21.58 -24.65 8.55
N LYS A 2 -22.09 -24.83 7.31
CA LYS A 2 -21.55 -24.19 6.09
C LYS A 2 -21.46 -22.65 6.15
N LYS A 3 -22.47 -21.97 6.73
CA LYS A 3 -22.49 -20.49 6.88
C LYS A 3 -21.42 -19.97 7.85
N VAL A 4 -21.18 -20.69 8.94
CA VAL A 4 -20.16 -20.35 9.94
C VAL A 4 -18.76 -20.55 9.36
N ALA A 5 -18.53 -21.68 8.67
CA ALA A 5 -17.28 -21.91 7.95
C ALA A 5 -17.00 -20.82 6.89
N LYS A 6 -18.03 -20.39 6.14
CA LYS A 6 -17.90 -19.31 5.14
C LYS A 6 -17.53 -17.97 5.79
N LEU A 7 -18.15 -17.63 6.93
CA LEU A 7 -17.82 -16.42 7.69
C LEU A 7 -16.39 -16.47 8.24
N ILE A 8 -15.94 -17.61 8.75
CA ILE A 8 -14.57 -17.79 9.24
C ILE A 8 -13.56 -17.60 8.10
N VAL A 9 -13.80 -18.20 6.93
CA VAL A 9 -12.92 -18.06 5.76
C VAL A 9 -12.85 -16.60 5.29
N ILE A 10 -13.98 -15.90 5.19
CA ILE A 10 -14.00 -14.48 4.80
C ILE A 10 -13.23 -13.63 5.81
N LYS A 11 -13.42 -13.88 7.10
CA LYS A 11 -12.74 -13.13 8.17
C LYS A 11 -11.24 -13.41 8.17
N CYS A 12 -10.82 -14.66 7.99
CA CYS A 12 -9.42 -15.06 7.91
C CYS A 12 -8.76 -14.43 6.66
N LEU A 13 -9.44 -14.45 5.52
CA LEU A 13 -8.98 -13.81 4.29
C LEU A 13 -8.91 -12.28 4.42
N SER A 14 -9.83 -11.64 5.15
CA SER A 14 -9.74 -10.20 5.40
C SER A 14 -8.55 -9.81 6.29
N LEU A 15 -8.13 -10.69 7.21
CA LEU A 15 -6.96 -10.45 8.06
C LEU A 15 -5.65 -10.49 7.27
N THR A 16 -5.58 -11.25 6.17
CA THR A 16 -4.38 -11.26 5.31
C THR A 16 -4.20 -9.97 4.51
N PHE A 17 -5.22 -9.11 4.42
CA PHE A 17 -5.13 -7.82 3.70
C PHE A 17 -4.67 -6.63 4.57
N THR A 18 -4.38 -6.83 5.86
CA THR A 18 -3.97 -5.72 6.75
C THR A 18 -2.58 -5.13 6.47
N ASN A 19 -1.77 -5.77 5.60
CA ASN A 19 -0.42 -5.31 5.23
C ASN A 19 -0.22 -5.14 3.71
N CYS A 20 -1.29 -5.04 2.92
CA CYS A 20 -1.24 -4.93 1.46
C CYS A 20 -0.86 -3.54 0.93
N ALA A 21 0.05 -2.85 1.60
CA ALA A 21 0.60 -1.56 1.15
C ALA A 21 1.63 -1.72 0.03
N THR A 22 1.62 -2.86 -0.68
CA THR A 22 2.34 -3.26 -1.91
C THR A 22 2.60 -4.78 -1.91
N ILE A 23 2.57 -5.43 -3.08
CA ILE A 23 3.18 -6.77 -3.27
C ILE A 23 4.72 -6.66 -3.38
N LEU A 24 5.23 -5.46 -3.71
CA LEU A 24 6.63 -5.20 -4.05
C LEU A 24 7.32 -4.11 -3.20
N GLY A 25 6.71 -3.63 -2.13
CA GLY A 25 7.28 -2.55 -1.30
C GLY A 25 7.89 -3.08 -0.01
N GLY A 26 9.11 -2.62 0.22
CA GLY A 26 9.87 -2.90 1.44
C GLY A 26 9.52 -1.97 2.60
N PRO A 27 10.31 -2.00 3.69
CA PRO A 27 10.08 -1.16 4.85
C PRO A 27 10.02 0.33 4.50
N ILE A 28 9.05 1.03 5.08
CA ILE A 28 8.79 2.45 4.85
C ILE A 28 9.58 3.29 5.86
N ASN A 29 10.37 4.24 5.37
CA ASN A 29 11.18 5.13 6.21
C ASN A 29 10.45 6.44 6.59
N SER A 30 11.08 7.23 7.47
CA SER A 30 10.52 8.49 7.96
C SER A 30 10.31 9.52 6.83
N HIS A 31 11.20 9.55 5.83
CA HIS A 31 11.07 10.42 4.66
C HIS A 31 9.80 10.14 3.86
N GLN A 32 9.51 8.85 3.60
CA GLN A 32 8.32 8.43 2.88
C GLN A 32 7.02 8.76 3.63
N LYS A 33 7.02 8.62 4.97
CA LYS A 33 5.85 8.91 5.83
C LYS A 33 5.58 10.40 5.99
N THR A 34 6.63 11.21 6.01
CA THR A 34 6.52 12.64 6.30
C THR A 34 6.06 13.38 5.05
N LYS A 35 4.94 14.12 5.15
CA LYS A 35 4.46 14.96 4.06
C LYS A 35 5.31 16.23 3.99
N PRO A 36 5.77 16.65 2.79
CA PRO A 36 6.53 17.89 2.63
C PRO A 36 5.74 19.10 3.13
N ALA A 37 6.43 20.02 3.81
CA ALA A 37 5.86 21.31 4.19
C ALA A 37 5.67 22.21 2.96
N PRO A 38 4.83 23.25 3.03
CA PRO A 38 4.72 24.24 1.97
C PRO A 38 6.09 24.82 1.61
N GLY A 39 6.44 24.81 0.32
CA GLY A 39 7.75 25.27 -0.18
C GLY A 39 8.86 24.22 -0.19
N GLN A 40 8.61 23.00 0.31
CA GLN A 40 9.56 21.89 0.18
C GLN A 40 9.37 21.11 -1.13
N PRO A 41 10.44 20.50 -1.68
CA PRO A 41 10.33 19.65 -2.85
C PRO A 41 9.40 18.46 -2.60
N GLN A 42 8.64 18.08 -3.63
CA GLN A 42 7.75 16.93 -3.59
C GLN A 42 8.57 15.63 -3.55
N ARG A 43 8.07 14.62 -2.83
CA ARG A 43 8.67 13.28 -2.78
C ARG A 43 8.57 12.60 -4.15
N ASP A 44 9.66 11.98 -4.58
CA ASP A 44 9.71 11.17 -5.79
C ASP A 44 8.85 9.91 -5.68
N VAL A 45 8.15 9.56 -6.75
CA VAL A 45 7.31 8.36 -6.84
C VAL A 45 8.07 7.19 -7.48
N ARG A 46 7.87 5.98 -6.96
CA ARG A 46 8.33 4.72 -7.56
C ARG A 46 7.44 4.36 -8.75
N VAL A 47 7.78 4.86 -9.93
CA VAL A 47 6.97 4.69 -11.15
C VAL A 47 6.67 3.22 -11.47
N VAL A 48 7.64 2.32 -11.26
CA VAL A 48 7.44 0.88 -11.50
C VAL A 48 6.38 0.29 -10.56
N ALA A 49 6.39 0.68 -9.29
CA ALA A 49 5.38 0.23 -8.32
C ALA A 49 4.00 0.79 -8.67
N LEU A 50 3.93 2.07 -9.07
CA LEU A 50 2.69 2.69 -9.53
C LEU A 50 2.08 1.96 -10.74
N ILE A 51 2.91 1.63 -11.74
CA ILE A 51 2.45 0.89 -12.93
C ILE A 51 1.99 -0.51 -12.54
N ALA A 52 2.75 -1.21 -11.69
CA ALA A 52 2.40 -2.54 -11.22
C ALA A 52 1.04 -2.54 -10.49
N ASP A 53 0.80 -1.58 -9.59
CA ASP A 53 -0.48 -1.48 -8.90
C ASP A 53 -1.63 -1.10 -9.83
N ILE A 54 -1.43 -0.17 -10.77
CA ILE A 54 -2.49 0.19 -11.74
C ILE A 54 -2.90 -1.02 -12.59
N VAL A 55 -1.94 -1.86 -12.99
CA VAL A 55 -2.20 -3.03 -13.86
C VAL A 55 -2.71 -4.23 -13.07
N LEU A 56 -2.17 -4.49 -11.87
CA LEU A 56 -2.45 -5.71 -11.11
C LEU A 56 -3.50 -5.52 -10.02
N PHE A 57 -3.55 -4.35 -9.37
CA PHE A 57 -4.40 -4.11 -8.22
C PHE A 57 -4.57 -2.61 -7.90
N LEU A 58 -5.48 -1.93 -8.62
CA LEU A 58 -5.79 -0.50 -8.45
C LEU A 58 -6.03 -0.03 -7.00
N PRO A 59 -6.71 -0.81 -6.13
CA PRO A 59 -6.84 -0.42 -4.72
C PRO A 59 -5.49 -0.32 -3.99
N GLY A 60 -4.49 -1.12 -4.42
CA GLY A 60 -3.12 -1.08 -3.94
C GLY A 60 -2.53 0.32 -4.07
N THR A 61 -2.68 0.94 -5.24
CA THR A 61 -2.23 2.32 -5.50
C THR A 61 -2.71 3.31 -4.44
N ILE A 62 -3.97 3.21 -4.02
CA ILE A 62 -4.55 4.11 -3.02
C ILE A 62 -3.90 3.90 -1.64
N VAL A 63 -3.75 2.64 -1.24
CA VAL A 63 -3.12 2.26 0.03
C VAL A 63 -1.64 2.69 0.04
N ASP A 64 -0.97 2.57 -1.09
CA ASP A 64 0.41 2.96 -1.35
C ASP A 64 0.65 4.45 -1.17
N PHE A 65 -0.24 5.28 -1.71
CA PHE A 65 -0.22 6.73 -1.49
C PHE A 65 -0.56 7.11 -0.05
N ALA A 66 -1.49 6.39 0.59
CA ALA A 66 -1.90 6.65 1.97
C ALA A 66 -0.81 6.30 2.99
N THR A 67 -0.09 5.20 2.78
CA THR A 67 1.00 4.74 3.65
C THR A 67 2.34 5.41 3.34
N GLY A 68 2.49 5.96 2.14
CA GLY A 68 3.74 6.54 1.63
C GLY A 68 4.71 5.51 1.07
N ALA A 69 4.33 4.23 0.98
CA ALA A 69 5.16 3.16 0.38
C ALA A 69 5.54 3.47 -1.08
N ILE A 70 4.66 4.20 -1.78
CA ILE A 70 4.83 4.59 -3.19
C ILE A 70 6.00 5.54 -3.43
N TYR A 71 6.48 6.24 -2.40
CA TYR A 71 7.56 7.22 -2.54
C TYR A 71 8.93 6.54 -2.52
N LYS A 72 9.94 7.15 -3.14
CA LYS A 72 11.33 6.68 -3.03
C LYS A 72 11.83 6.86 -1.59
N PRO A 73 12.66 5.93 -1.09
CA PRO A 73 13.19 6.01 0.26
C PRO A 73 14.30 7.08 0.38
N HIS A 74 14.86 7.58 -0.72
CA HIS A 74 15.87 8.63 -0.78
C HIS A 74 15.86 9.25 -2.18
#